data_AF-A0A8S1AVM8-F1
#
_entry.id   AF-A0A8S1AVM8-F1
#
_cell.length_a   1.000
_cell.length_b   1.000
_cell.length_c   1.000
_cell.angle_alpha   90.00
_cell.angle_beta   90.00
_cell.angle_gamma   90.00
#
_symmetry.space_group_name_H-M   'P 1'
#
loop_
_entity.id
_entity.type
_entity.pdbx_description
1 polymer ?
#
loop_
_entity_poly.entity_id
_entity_poly.type
_entity_poly.pdbx_seq_one_letter_code
_entity_poly.pdbx_strand_id
1 'polypeptide(L)'
;MSACDLPPCPPCPPRAPAPCPQVCPPPPPPRPCYPKPVMRGLHYAQTKSVVTKALALSALSGFCTYAFLGYPRREAYRDYYEKGEFEDWAEEMARKGLFQAVPSDTLKDKPQ
;
A
#
# COMPACT_ATOMS: atom_id res chain seq x y z
N MET A 1 -17.12 -108.50 0.13
CA MET A 1 -17.29 -107.59 1.28
C MET A 1 -17.57 -106.19 0.73
N SER A 2 -18.46 -105.48 1.40
CA SER A 2 -19.28 -104.34 0.94
C SER A 2 -18.54 -103.12 0.43
N ALA A 3 -19.19 -102.40 -0.49
CA ALA A 3 -18.81 -101.08 -1.00
C ALA A 3 -19.00 -99.93 0.02
N CYS A 4 -18.97 -100.22 1.32
CA CYS A 4 -19.26 -99.26 2.39
C CYS A 4 -18.09 -99.00 3.35
N ASP A 5 -16.92 -99.60 3.14
CA ASP A 5 -15.69 -99.32 3.92
C ASP A 5 -14.72 -98.43 3.14
N LEU A 6 -15.17 -97.23 2.75
CA LEU A 6 -14.26 -96.17 2.28
C LEU A 6 -13.99 -95.19 3.43
N PRO A 7 -12.73 -94.85 3.73
CA PRO A 7 -12.37 -93.95 4.81
C PRO A 7 -12.95 -92.53 4.57
N PRO A 8 -13.19 -91.74 5.64
CA PRO A 8 -13.73 -90.39 5.51
C PRO A 8 -12.84 -89.54 4.61
N CYS A 9 -13.43 -88.91 3.59
CA CYS A 9 -12.71 -88.00 2.71
C CYS A 9 -12.07 -86.87 3.53
N PRO A 10 -10.80 -86.50 3.28
CA PRO A 10 -10.17 -85.39 3.96
C PRO A 10 -10.90 -84.07 3.66
N PRO A 11 -10.89 -83.10 4.60
CA PRO A 11 -11.57 -81.82 4.40
C PRO A 11 -11.03 -81.12 3.15
N CYS A 12 -11.93 -80.60 2.32
CA CYS A 12 -11.57 -79.86 1.11
C CYS A 12 -10.64 -78.68 1.46
N PRO A 13 -9.60 -78.41 0.67
CA PRO A 13 -8.74 -77.25 0.90
C PRO A 13 -9.55 -75.95 0.80
N PRO A 14 -9.18 -74.91 1.57
CA PRO A 14 -9.85 -73.62 1.51
C PRO A 14 -9.81 -73.07 0.08
N ARG A 15 -10.95 -72.57 -0.39
CA ARG A 15 -11.11 -71.98 -1.73
C ARG A 15 -10.12 -70.83 -1.88
N ALA A 16 -9.31 -70.88 -2.93
CA ALA A 16 -8.35 -69.80 -3.21
C ALA A 16 -9.10 -68.46 -3.31
N PRO A 17 -8.55 -67.37 -2.72
CA PRO A 17 -9.17 -66.06 -2.83
C PRO A 17 -9.28 -65.66 -4.31
N ALA A 18 -10.40 -65.02 -4.66
CA ALA A 18 -10.61 -64.54 -6.01
C ALA A 18 -9.46 -63.60 -6.43
N PRO A 19 -8.94 -63.70 -7.67
CA PRO A 19 -7.89 -62.82 -8.13
C PRO A 19 -8.37 -61.37 -8.05
N CYS A 20 -7.59 -60.51 -7.40
CA CYS A 20 -7.89 -59.09 -7.28
C CYS A 20 -8.11 -58.51 -8.69
N PRO A 21 -9.13 -57.67 -8.90
CA PRO A 21 -9.29 -56.96 -10.18
C PRO A 21 -8.04 -56.10 -10.41
N GLN A 22 -7.21 -56.51 -11.36
CA GLN A 22 -5.96 -55.86 -11.80
C GLN A 22 -6.21 -54.54 -12.57
N VAL A 23 -7.31 -53.83 -12.28
CA VAL A 23 -7.59 -52.54 -12.91
C VAL A 23 -7.05 -51.46 -11.99
N CYS A 24 -5.74 -51.22 -12.09
CA CYS A 24 -5.15 -50.01 -11.52
C CYS A 24 -5.80 -48.79 -12.21
N PRO A 25 -6.26 -47.77 -11.45
CA PRO A 25 -6.71 -46.53 -12.05
C PRO A 25 -5.56 -45.89 -12.85
N PRO A 26 -5.86 -45.17 -13.95
CA PRO A 26 -4.82 -44.50 -14.73
C PRO A 26 -4.04 -43.51 -13.85
N PRO A 27 -2.72 -43.37 -14.07
CA PRO A 27 -1.92 -42.42 -13.31
C PRO A 27 -2.44 -41.00 -13.54
N PRO A 28 -2.39 -40.13 -12.51
CA PRO A 28 -2.82 -38.74 -12.64
C PRO A 28 -1.99 -38.02 -13.73
N PRO A 29 -2.58 -37.02 -14.41
CA PRO A 29 -1.87 -36.26 -15.44
C PRO A 29 -0.62 -35.58 -14.87
N PRO A 30 0.46 -35.47 -15.65
CA PRO A 30 1.67 -34.78 -15.22
C PRO A 30 1.35 -33.32 -14.89
N ARG A 31 1.98 -32.79 -13.82
CA ARG A 31 1.82 -31.38 -13.45
C ARG A 31 2.27 -30.50 -14.62
N PRO A 32 1.59 -29.35 -14.86
CA PRO A 32 2.04 -28.41 -15.88
C PRO A 32 3.48 -27.98 -15.60
N CYS A 33 4.35 -28.10 -16.60
CA CYS A 33 5.74 -27.68 -16.51
C CYS A 33 5.82 -26.15 -16.37
N TYR A 34 6.20 -25.65 -15.20
CA TYR A 34 6.46 -24.23 -15.02
C TYR A 34 7.75 -23.84 -15.75
N PRO A 35 7.77 -22.71 -16.48
CA PRO A 35 8.99 -22.19 -17.05
C PRO A 35 9.99 -21.87 -15.92
N LYS A 36 11.27 -22.14 -16.17
CA LYS A 36 12.32 -21.87 -15.19
C LYS A 36 12.38 -20.37 -14.88
N PRO A 37 12.32 -19.95 -13.60
CA PRO A 37 12.42 -18.54 -13.25
C PRO A 37 13.82 -17.99 -13.52
N VAL A 38 13.91 -16.66 -13.61
CA VAL A 38 15.21 -15.97 -13.72
C VAL A 38 15.96 -16.12 -12.40
N MET A 39 17.07 -16.86 -12.42
CA MET A 39 17.87 -17.17 -11.21
C MET A 39 19.08 -16.24 -11.01
N ARG A 40 19.35 -15.35 -11.97
CA ARG A 40 20.54 -14.48 -11.96
C ARG A 40 20.12 -13.01 -11.89
N GLY A 41 20.89 -12.20 -11.16
CA GLY A 41 20.70 -10.73 -11.14
C GLY A 41 19.52 -10.24 -10.29
N LEU A 42 18.93 -11.07 -9.43
CA LEU A 42 17.80 -10.66 -8.57
C LEU A 42 18.12 -9.41 -7.74
N HIS A 43 19.29 -9.37 -7.11
CA HIS A 43 19.69 -8.24 -6.27
C HIS A 43 19.80 -6.95 -7.07
N TYR A 44 20.38 -6.98 -8.28
CA TYR A 44 20.48 -5.80 -9.13
C TYR A 44 19.11 -5.27 -9.57
N ALA A 45 18.21 -6.17 -9.98
CA ALA A 45 16.83 -5.81 -10.33
C ALA A 45 16.08 -5.19 -9.15
N GLN A 46 16.25 -5.77 -7.95
CA GLN A 46 15.68 -5.25 -6.72
C GLN A 46 16.22 -3.86 -6.41
N THR A 47 17.54 -3.67 -6.37
CA THR A 47 18.18 -2.39 -6.09
C THR A 47 17.72 -1.31 -7.06
N LYS A 48 17.69 -1.61 -8.37
CA LYS A 48 17.20 -0.67 -9.39
C LYS A 48 15.77 -0.21 -9.07
N SER A 49 14.87 -1.15 -8.79
CA SER A 49 13.47 -0.82 -8.47
C SER A 49 13.33 0.02 -7.19
N VAL A 50 14.12 -0.28 -6.16
CA VAL A 50 14.08 0.43 -4.87
C VAL A 50 14.63 1.85 -5.04
N VAL A 51 15.74 2.02 -5.74
CA VAL A 51 16.34 3.33 -6.00
C VAL A 51 15.39 4.20 -6.82
N THR A 52 14.77 3.66 -7.87
CA THR A 52 13.78 4.41 -8.67
C THR A 52 12.59 4.85 -7.82
N LYS A 53 12.05 3.97 -6.97
CA LYS A 53 10.95 4.31 -6.06
C LYS A 53 11.35 5.37 -5.04
N ALA A 54 12.55 5.27 -4.46
CA ALA A 54 13.05 6.24 -3.50
C ALA A 54 13.18 7.64 -4.10
N LEU A 55 13.71 7.74 -5.32
CA LEU A 55 13.81 9.01 -6.05
C LEU A 55 12.44 9.59 -6.40
N ALA A 56 11.48 8.76 -6.80
CA ALA A 56 10.12 9.21 -7.07
C ALA A 56 9.44 9.74 -5.79
N LEU A 57 9.59 9.04 -4.67
CA LEU A 57 9.03 9.45 -3.39
C LEU A 57 9.67 10.72 -2.84
N SER A 58 10.99 10.91 -3.00
CA SER A 58 11.66 12.14 -2.57
C SER A 58 11.26 13.35 -3.42
N ALA A 59 11.09 13.18 -4.73
CA ALA A 59 10.57 14.24 -5.59
C ALA A 59 9.12 14.59 -5.24
N LEU A 60 8.28 13.57 -4.98
CA LEU A 60 6.88 13.77 -4.62
C LEU A 60 6.74 14.50 -3.27
N SER A 61 7.54 14.14 -2.26
CA SER A 61 7.49 14.83 -0.96
C SER A 61 7.91 16.29 -1.06
N GLY A 62 8.97 16.58 -1.82
CA GLY A 62 9.38 17.95 -2.15
C GLY A 62 8.29 18.73 -2.88
N PHE A 63 7.64 18.11 -3.86
CA PHE A 63 6.53 18.73 -4.58
C PHE A 63 5.32 19.00 -3.67
N CYS A 64 4.92 18.04 -2.84
CA CYS A 64 3.80 18.19 -1.92
C CYS A 64 4.04 19.34 -0.93
N THR A 65 5.23 19.43 -0.34
CA THR A 65 5.55 20.55 0.58
C THR A 65 5.52 21.90 -0.13
N TYR A 66 6.01 21.98 -1.37
CA TYR A 66 5.93 23.20 -2.17
C TYR A 66 4.48 23.58 -2.51
N ALA A 67 3.69 22.63 -2.99
CA ALA A 67 2.32 22.87 -3.44
C ALA A 67 1.37 23.18 -2.28
N PHE A 68 1.41 22.40 -1.19
CA PHE A 68 0.45 22.53 -0.09
C PHE A 68 0.84 23.55 0.97
N LEU A 69 2.12 23.89 1.12
CA LEU A 69 2.57 24.86 2.12
C LEU A 69 3.16 26.11 1.46
N GLY A 70 4.04 25.91 0.48
CA GLY A 70 4.77 27.00 -0.18
C GLY A 70 3.86 27.92 -1.00
N TYR A 71 3.01 27.34 -1.84
CA TYR A 71 2.11 28.06 -2.73
C TYR A 71 1.05 28.89 -1.99
N PRO A 72 0.21 28.32 -1.10
CA PRO A 72 -0.83 29.11 -0.43
C PRO A 72 -0.24 30.20 0.46
N ARG A 73 0.93 29.96 1.08
CA ARG A 73 1.63 31.01 1.81
C ARG A 73 2.00 32.17 0.89
N ARG A 74 2.64 31.91 -0.25
CA ARG A 74 3.05 32.97 -1.19
C ARG A 74 1.84 33.73 -1.74
N GLU A 75 0.76 33.03 -2.04
CA GLU A 75 -0.49 33.63 -2.50
C GLU A 75 -1.11 34.52 -1.41
N ALA A 76 -1.25 34.04 -0.18
CA ALA A 76 -1.77 34.84 0.93
C ALA A 76 -0.93 36.09 1.22
N TYR A 77 0.40 35.97 1.17
CA TYR A 77 1.29 37.12 1.31
C TYR A 77 1.14 38.11 0.15
N ARG A 78 1.03 37.61 -1.09
CA ARG A 78 0.81 38.48 -2.25
C ARG A 78 -0.52 39.23 -2.11
N ASP A 79 -1.60 38.51 -1.81
CA ASP A 79 -2.93 39.08 -1.62
C ASP A 79 -2.96 40.13 -0.52
N TYR A 80 -2.26 39.90 0.59
CA TYR A 80 -2.12 40.86 1.68
C TYR A 80 -1.45 42.17 1.22
N TYR A 81 -0.39 42.09 0.41
CA TYR A 81 0.28 43.28 -0.11
C TYR A 81 -0.46 43.95 -1.29
N GLU A 82 -1.24 43.19 -2.05
CA GLU A 82 -2.01 43.70 -3.17
C GLU A 82 -3.29 44.42 -2.72
N LYS A 83 -3.92 43.94 -1.64
CA LYS A 83 -5.16 44.50 -1.07
C LYS A 83 -4.93 45.38 0.16
N GLY A 84 -3.68 45.50 0.61
CA GLY A 84 -3.36 46.18 1.87
C GLY A 84 -3.58 47.68 1.78
N GLU A 85 -4.72 48.16 2.28
CA GLU A 85 -4.92 49.57 2.63
C GLU A 85 -4.19 49.85 3.94
N PHE A 86 -2.86 49.88 3.84
CA PHE A 86 -1.96 50.00 4.99
C PHE A 86 -2.15 51.30 5.77
N GLU A 87 -2.63 52.36 5.10
CA GLU A 87 -2.93 53.65 5.72
C GLU A 87 -4.15 53.57 6.63
N ASP A 88 -5.24 52.96 6.17
CA ASP A 88 -6.46 52.78 6.97
C ASP A 88 -6.22 51.87 8.18
N TRP A 89 -5.42 50.81 8.00
CA TRP A 89 -5.03 49.93 9.09
C TRP A 89 -4.12 50.63 10.10
N ALA A 90 -3.20 51.46 9.64
CA ALA A 90 -2.35 52.27 10.51
C ALA A 90 -3.17 53.30 11.29
N GLU A 91 -4.16 53.95 10.66
CA GLU A 91 -5.05 54.89 11.34
C GLU A 91 -5.92 54.19 12.38
N GLU A 92 -6.45 52.99 12.09
CA GLU A 92 -7.19 52.19 13.06
C GLU A 92 -6.32 51.79 14.27
N MET A 93 -5.08 51.37 14.03
CA MET A 93 -4.13 51.02 15.09
C MET A 93 -3.70 52.24 15.92
N ALA A 94 -3.55 53.40 15.29
CA ALA A 94 -3.24 54.65 15.98
C ALA A 94 -4.42 55.11 16.86
N ARG A 95 -5.66 54.99 16.37
CA ARG A 95 -6.87 55.27 17.17
C ARG A 95 -7.01 54.34 18.38
N LYS A 96 -6.60 53.07 18.24
CA LYS A 96 -6.53 52.11 19.35
C LYS A 96 -5.42 52.43 20.36
N GLY A 97 -4.59 53.45 20.10
CA GLY A 97 -3.51 53.86 20.99
C GLY A 97 -2.34 52.88 21.02
N LEU A 98 -2.16 52.07 19.97
CA LEU A 98 -1.12 51.04 19.93
C LEU A 98 0.29 51.63 19.76
N PHE A 99 0.37 52.83 19.18
CA PHE A 99 1.64 53.52 18.95
C PHE A 99 1.99 54.47 20.08
N GLN A 100 3.16 54.30 20.68
CA GLN A 100 3.71 55.26 21.66
C GLN A 100 4.01 56.63 21.03
N ALA A 101 4.32 56.63 19.72
CA ALA A 101 4.68 57.84 18.98
C ALA A 101 3.47 58.72 18.62
N VAL A 102 2.25 58.19 18.68
CA VAL A 102 1.02 58.91 18.33
C VAL A 102 0.08 58.88 19.54
N PRO A 103 0.04 59.95 20.35
CA PRO A 103 -0.85 60.02 21.50
C PRO A 103 -2.31 59.88 21.06
N SER A 104 -3.07 58.96 21.67
CA SER A 104 -4.46 58.67 21.29
C SER A 104 -5.41 59.88 21.42
N ASP A 105 -5.01 60.90 22.17
CA ASP A 105 -5.82 62.09 22.38
C ASP A 105 -5.80 63.06 21.20
N THR A 106 -4.78 63.00 20.33
CA THR A 106 -4.69 63.89 19.15
C THR A 106 -5.54 63.43 17.97
N LEU A 107 -6.08 62.20 18.01
CA LEU A 107 -6.82 61.57 16.92
C LEU A 107 -8.34 61.58 17.09
N LYS A 108 -8.87 62.05 18.24
CA LYS A 108 -10.30 62.04 18.55
C LYS A 108 -11.12 63.14 17.82
N ASP A 109 -10.45 64.11 17.20
CA ASP A 109 -11.07 65.36 16.73
C ASP A 109 -11.42 65.44 15.24
N LYS A 110 -11.32 64.34 14.46
CA LYS A 110 -11.80 64.36 13.06
C LYS A 110 -13.28 63.97 12.98
N PRO A 111 -14.22 64.89 12.69
CA PRO A 111 -15.57 64.49 12.29
C PRO A 111 -15.52 63.76 10.95
N GLN A 112 -16.27 62.66 10.86
CA GLN A 112 -16.52 61.88 9.63
C GLN A 112 -17.13 62.74 8.52
#